data_AF-A0A7S1B1U0-F1
#
_entry.id   AF-A0A7S1B1U0-F1
#
_cell.length_a   1.000
_cell.length_b   1.000
_cell.length_c   1.000
_cell.angle_alpha   90.00
_cell.angle_beta   90.00
_cell.angle_gamma   90.00
#
_symmetry.space_group_name_H-M   'P 1'
#
loop_
_entity.id
_entity.type
_entity.pdbx_description
1 polymer ?
#
loop_
_entity_poly.entity_id
_entity_poly.type
_entity_poly.pdbx_seq_one_letter_code
_entity_poly.pdbx_strand_id
1 'polypeptide(L)'
;NKLLGYCGAPSIEDVLLPRDAVAFLSAWARLYVWDKDALETTGEVLMNAMAQGPEALSFTDMREVALAYARIRNPYRPLLEKIAGHACWSEHGVSVEAVGTVICSLAHLAWQHPPLQRVMMQRLLAESAKLQMGQ
;
A
#
# COMPACT_ATOMS: atom_id res chain seq x y z
N ASN A 1 16.82 11.39 -9.29
CA ASN A 1 17.05 12.12 -10.58
C ASN A 1 16.34 11.58 -11.85
N LYS A 2 15.72 10.37 -11.91
CA LYS A 2 15.05 9.86 -13.15
C LYS A 2 13.52 9.98 -13.20
N LEU A 3 12.83 10.10 -12.05
CA LEU A 3 11.43 10.58 -11.98
C LEU A 3 11.22 11.90 -12.74
N LEU A 4 12.24 12.75 -12.68
CA LEU A 4 12.24 14.12 -13.19
C LEU A 4 12.28 14.20 -14.71
N GLY A 5 12.89 13.20 -15.36
CA GLY A 5 12.99 13.15 -16.82
C GLY A 5 11.63 12.99 -17.49
N TYR A 6 10.66 12.34 -16.82
CA TYR A 6 9.32 12.12 -17.35
C TYR A 6 8.35 13.26 -17.07
N CYS A 7 8.62 14.11 -16.07
CA CYS A 7 7.74 15.22 -15.68
C CYS A 7 8.28 16.61 -16.03
N GLY A 8 9.50 16.71 -16.56
CA GLY A 8 10.09 17.98 -17.00
C GLY A 8 10.35 19.00 -15.87
N ALA A 9 10.41 18.54 -14.61
CA ALA A 9 10.47 19.40 -13.43
C ALA A 9 11.84 19.32 -12.72
N PRO A 10 12.36 20.43 -12.15
CA PRO A 10 13.54 20.39 -11.27
C PRO A 10 13.21 19.69 -9.93
N SER A 11 14.19 18.94 -9.40
CA SER A 11 14.22 18.19 -8.12
C SER A 11 12.92 18.08 -7.30
N ILE A 12 12.05 17.12 -7.66
CA ILE A 12 10.82 16.74 -6.92
C ILE A 12 11.09 16.12 -5.55
N GLU A 13 12.34 15.74 -5.25
CA GLU A 13 12.73 15.15 -3.97
C GLU A 13 12.41 16.09 -2.77
N ASP A 14 12.30 17.40 -3.01
CA ASP A 14 11.87 18.40 -2.02
C ASP A 14 10.39 18.85 -2.13
N VAL A 15 9.63 18.32 -3.11
CA VAL A 15 8.28 18.83 -3.47
C VAL A 15 7.20 17.76 -3.47
N LEU A 16 7.52 16.47 -3.63
CA LEU A 16 6.50 15.42 -3.70
C LEU A 16 5.87 15.17 -2.34
N LEU A 17 4.63 15.62 -2.17
CA LEU A 17 3.86 15.25 -0.99
C LEU A 17 3.53 13.75 -1.06
N PRO A 18 3.40 13.05 0.09
CA PRO A 18 3.09 11.63 0.11
C PRO A 18 1.82 11.28 -0.67
N ARG A 19 0.80 12.15 -0.63
CA ARG A 19 -0.45 11.95 -1.38
C ARG A 19 -0.25 12.01 -2.90
N ASP A 20 0.63 12.90 -3.38
CA ASP A 20 0.95 13.00 -4.80
C ASP A 20 1.72 11.76 -5.26
N ALA A 21 2.63 11.25 -4.42
CA ALA A 21 3.33 9.99 -4.66
C ALA A 21 2.36 8.81 -4.80
N VAL A 22 1.33 8.71 -3.94
CA VAL A 22 0.28 7.68 -4.06
C VAL A 22 -0.50 7.83 -5.36
N ALA A 23 -0.96 9.05 -5.67
CA ALA A 23 -1.73 9.32 -6.88
C ALA A 23 -0.93 8.97 -8.15
N PHE A 24 0.35 9.34 -8.18
CA PHE A 24 1.26 9.08 -9.27
C PHE A 24 1.51 7.57 -9.47
N LEU A 25 1.87 6.87 -8.39
CA LEU A 25 2.07 5.42 -8.41
C LEU A 25 0.80 4.69 -8.88
N SER A 26 -0.35 5.12 -8.38
CA SER A 26 -1.66 4.57 -8.75
C SER A 26 -1.97 4.78 -10.23
N ALA A 27 -1.71 5.98 -10.77
CA ALA A 27 -1.90 6.29 -12.18
C ALA A 27 -0.98 5.43 -13.06
N TRP A 28 0.31 5.37 -12.73
CA TRP A 28 1.29 4.55 -13.45
C TRP A 28 0.92 3.07 -13.46
N ALA A 29 0.49 2.54 -12.33
CA ALA A 29 0.06 1.15 -12.25
C ALA A 29 -1.18 0.85 -13.11
N ARG A 30 -2.11 1.80 -13.27
CA ARG A 30 -3.26 1.65 -14.17
C ARG A 30 -2.89 1.76 -15.65
N LEU A 31 -1.86 2.55 -15.95
CA LEU A 31 -1.32 2.71 -17.30
C LEU A 31 -0.27 1.65 -17.66
N TYR A 32 0.05 0.73 -16.75
CA TYR A 32 1.12 -0.27 -16.90
C TYR A 32 2.48 0.35 -17.27
N VAL A 33 2.74 1.58 -16.81
CA VAL A 33 4.03 2.24 -16.99
C VAL A 33 5.03 1.62 -16.04
N TRP A 34 6.16 1.19 -16.58
CA TRP A 34 7.25 0.61 -15.81
C TRP A 34 8.52 1.45 -15.98
N ASP A 35 8.85 2.22 -14.95
CA ASP A 35 10.14 2.85 -14.76
C ASP A 35 10.67 2.47 -13.38
N LYS A 36 11.67 1.59 -13.35
CA LYS A 36 12.21 1.05 -12.10
C LYS A 36 12.68 2.15 -11.15
N ASP A 37 13.47 3.10 -11.65
CA ASP A 37 14.12 4.10 -10.81
C ASP A 37 13.07 5.05 -10.22
N ALA A 38 12.08 5.41 -11.04
CA ALA A 38 10.98 6.25 -10.59
C ALA A 38 10.06 5.54 -9.58
N LEU A 39 9.80 4.25 -9.77
CA LEU A 39 9.02 3.44 -8.83
C LEU A 39 9.73 3.25 -7.48
N GLU A 40 11.06 3.12 -7.49
CA GLU A 40 11.89 3.02 -6.29
C GLU A 40 11.90 4.34 -5.51
N THR A 41 12.19 5.47 -6.16
CA THR A 41 12.16 6.79 -5.50
C THR A 41 10.76 7.13 -4.98
N THR A 42 9.69 6.82 -5.72
CA THR A 42 8.31 7.00 -5.22
C THR A 42 8.08 6.16 -3.95
N GLY A 43 8.58 4.93 -3.95
CA GLY A 43 8.55 4.05 -2.79
C GLY A 43 9.28 4.63 -1.58
N GLU A 44 10.46 5.23 -1.78
CA GLU A 44 11.24 5.87 -0.73
C GLU A 44 10.51 7.07 -0.11
N VAL A 45 9.89 7.94 -0.93
CA VAL A 45 9.06 9.05 -0.45
C VAL A 45 7.93 8.55 0.44
N LEU A 46 7.22 7.51 0.00
CA LEU A 46 6.14 6.90 0.78
C LEU A 46 6.65 6.23 2.05
N MET A 47 7.82 5.59 2.01
CA MET A 47 8.44 5.00 3.19
C MET A 47 8.78 6.06 4.25
N ASN A 48 9.39 7.16 3.81
CA ASN A 48 9.73 8.30 4.65
C ASN A 48 8.46 8.91 5.27
N ALA A 49 7.39 9.05 4.49
CA ALA A 49 6.09 9.49 4.99
C ALA A 49 5.57 8.58 6.12
N MET A 50 5.58 7.25 5.91
CA MET A 50 5.18 6.29 6.96
C MET A 50 6.09 6.32 8.20
N ALA A 51 7.30 6.87 8.12
CA ALA A 51 8.19 7.03 9.27
C ALA A 51 7.88 8.30 10.09
N GLN A 52 7.29 9.31 9.46
CA GLN A 52 6.90 10.57 10.12
C GLN A 52 5.64 10.44 10.98
N GLY A 53 4.84 9.39 10.77
CA GLY A 53 3.70 9.06 11.63
C GLY A 53 2.51 8.48 10.86
N PRO A 54 1.50 7.95 11.57
CA PRO A 54 0.33 7.34 10.95
C PRO A 54 -0.58 8.34 10.21
N GLU A 55 -0.44 9.64 10.46
CA GLU A 55 -1.24 10.67 9.79
C GLU A 55 -0.74 11.01 8.37
N ALA A 56 0.49 10.64 8.03
CA ALA A 56 1.09 10.99 6.75
C ALA A 56 0.46 10.22 5.57
N LEU A 57 -0.01 9.00 5.80
CA LEU A 57 -0.74 8.18 4.83
C LEU A 57 -1.92 7.52 5.51
N SER A 58 -3.11 7.67 4.94
CA SER A 58 -4.29 6.93 5.41
C SER A 58 -4.18 5.45 5.07
N PHE A 59 -4.98 4.60 5.71
CA PHE A 59 -5.04 3.19 5.32
C PHE A 59 -5.53 3.00 3.88
N THR A 60 -6.41 3.88 3.39
CA THR A 60 -6.85 3.89 1.99
C THR A 60 -5.67 4.13 1.04
N ASP A 61 -4.77 5.05 1.39
CA ASP A 61 -3.56 5.33 0.62
C ASP A 61 -2.62 4.12 0.61
N MET A 62 -2.36 3.52 1.79
CA MET A 62 -1.53 2.33 1.92
C MET A 62 -2.08 1.15 1.09
N ARG A 63 -3.39 0.96 1.11
CA ARG A 63 -4.07 -0.06 0.29
C ARG A 63 -3.86 0.20 -1.20
N GLU A 64 -4.00 1.44 -1.65
CA GLU A 64 -3.79 1.79 -3.06
C GLU A 64 -2.33 1.56 -3.49
N VAL A 65 -1.37 1.90 -2.62
CA VAL A 65 0.06 1.62 -2.85
C VAL A 65 0.32 0.13 -3.02
N ALA A 66 -0.22 -0.71 -2.12
CA ALA A 66 -0.08 -2.16 -2.21
C ALA A 66 -0.67 -2.71 -3.52
N LEU A 67 -1.86 -2.24 -3.88
CA LEU A 67 -2.53 -2.62 -5.12
C LEU A 67 -1.73 -2.18 -6.36
N ALA A 68 -1.17 -0.97 -6.33
CA ALA A 68 -0.39 -0.43 -7.43
C ALA A 68 0.85 -1.28 -7.69
N TYR A 69 1.68 -1.55 -6.67
CA TYR A 69 2.86 -2.41 -6.82
C TYR A 69 2.52 -3.85 -7.24
N ALA A 70 1.40 -4.39 -6.76
CA ALA A 70 0.90 -5.69 -7.20
C ALA A 70 0.56 -5.71 -8.71
N ARG A 71 -0.09 -4.65 -9.23
CA ARG A 71 -0.44 -4.55 -10.66
C ARG A 71 0.77 -4.52 -11.58
N ILE A 72 1.80 -3.75 -11.22
CA ILE A 72 3.03 -3.63 -12.02
C ILE A 72 4.05 -4.75 -11.74
N ARG A 73 3.73 -5.67 -10.82
CA ARG A 73 4.60 -6.80 -10.43
C ARG A 73 6.03 -6.37 -10.03
N ASN A 74 6.18 -5.17 -9.48
CA ASN A 74 7.46 -4.66 -8.99
C ASN A 74 7.37 -4.53 -7.47
N PRO A 75 7.85 -5.52 -6.69
CA PRO A 75 7.69 -5.47 -5.25
C PRO A 75 8.70 -4.50 -4.64
N TYR A 76 8.25 -3.30 -4.25
CA TYR A 76 9.02 -2.48 -3.32
C TYR A 76 8.84 -3.04 -1.89
N ARG A 77 9.57 -4.12 -1.62
CA ARG A 77 9.38 -4.98 -0.44
C ARG A 77 9.37 -4.23 0.89
N PRO A 78 10.31 -3.31 1.19
CA PRO A 78 10.33 -2.64 2.49
C PRO A 78 9.02 -1.89 2.80
N LEU A 79 8.45 -1.20 1.80
CA LEU A 79 7.19 -0.48 1.94
C LEU A 79 6.00 -1.42 2.10
N LEU A 80 5.94 -2.47 1.28
CA LEU A 80 4.87 -3.47 1.35
C LEU A 80 4.85 -4.24 2.68
N GLU A 81 6.02 -4.55 3.25
CA GLU A 81 6.12 -5.16 4.58
C GLU A 81 5.58 -4.20 5.65
N LYS A 82 5.91 -2.90 5.55
CA LYS A 82 5.41 -1.91 6.51
C LYS A 82 3.90 -1.71 6.39
N ILE A 83 3.34 -1.73 5.18
CA ILE A 83 1.90 -1.69 4.94
C ILE A 83 1.23 -2.94 5.53
N ALA A 84 1.80 -4.13 5.32
CA ALA A 84 1.28 -5.38 5.85
C ALA A 84 1.31 -5.39 7.39
N GLY A 85 2.39 -4.90 7.99
CA GLY A 85 2.51 -4.69 9.43
C GLY A 85 1.43 -3.73 9.95
N HIS A 86 1.23 -2.58 9.30
CA HIS A 86 0.17 -1.64 9.69
C HIS A 86 -1.22 -2.27 9.59
N ALA A 87 -1.48 -3.08 8.57
CA ALA A 87 -2.75 -3.80 8.43
C ALA A 87 -2.98 -4.80 9.58
N CYS A 88 -1.93 -5.41 10.14
CA CYS A 88 -2.03 -6.30 11.30
C CYS A 88 -2.50 -5.56 12.56
N TRP A 89 -2.01 -4.34 12.77
CA TRP A 89 -2.25 -3.56 14.00
C TRP A 89 -3.34 -2.49 13.86
N SER A 90 -3.94 -2.32 12.68
CA SER A 90 -4.99 -1.33 12.47
C SER A 90 -6.22 -1.61 13.35
N GLU A 91 -6.42 -0.80 14.38
CA GLU A 91 -7.60 -0.88 15.25
C GLU A 91 -8.87 -0.32 14.55
N HIS A 92 -9.98 -0.27 15.29
CA HIS A 92 -11.33 0.04 14.83
C HIS A 92 -11.40 1.13 13.74
N GLY A 93 -12.01 0.79 12.60
CA GLY A 93 -12.23 1.71 11.47
C GLY A 93 -11.76 1.18 10.11
N VAL A 94 -10.82 0.24 10.09
CA VAL A 94 -10.41 -0.43 8.83
C VAL A 94 -11.31 -1.63 8.54
N SER A 95 -11.99 -1.60 7.39
CA SER A 95 -12.86 -2.69 6.96
C SER A 95 -12.08 -3.98 6.66
N VAL A 96 -12.74 -5.12 6.85
CA VAL A 96 -12.18 -6.44 6.49
C VAL A 96 -11.81 -6.50 5.01
N GLU A 97 -12.61 -5.86 4.14
CA GLU A 97 -12.34 -5.74 2.70
C GLU A 97 -11.03 -4.99 2.42
N ALA A 98 -10.76 -3.90 3.14
CA ALA A 98 -9.54 -3.11 2.94
C ALA A 98 -8.29 -3.92 3.33
N VAL A 99 -8.34 -4.67 4.44
CA VAL A 99 -7.27 -5.61 4.84
C VAL A 99 -7.13 -6.74 3.81
N GLY A 100 -8.25 -7.30 3.33
CA GLY A 100 -8.26 -8.33 2.30
C GLY A 100 -7.60 -7.87 1.00
N THR A 101 -7.77 -6.60 0.61
CA THR A 101 -7.13 -6.01 -0.57
C THR A 101 -5.60 -6.02 -0.44
N VAL A 102 -5.07 -5.70 0.74
CA VAL A 102 -3.62 -5.76 1.00
C VAL A 102 -3.13 -7.20 0.87
N ILE A 103 -3.82 -8.17 1.47
CA ILE A 103 -3.46 -9.60 1.35
C ILE A 103 -3.45 -10.07 -0.10
N CYS A 104 -4.50 -9.75 -0.86
CA CYS A 104 -4.58 -10.12 -2.28
C CYS A 104 -3.44 -9.49 -3.09
N SER A 105 -3.07 -8.25 -2.76
CA SER A 105 -1.95 -7.56 -3.42
C SER A 105 -0.62 -8.27 -3.16
N LEU A 106 -0.36 -8.72 -1.92
CA LEU A 106 0.82 -9.53 -1.61
C LEU A 106 0.79 -10.91 -2.29
N ALA A 107 -0.39 -11.53 -2.35
CA ALA A 107 -0.57 -12.83 -3.00
C ALA A 107 -0.27 -12.76 -4.51
N HIS A 108 -0.65 -11.67 -5.20
CA HIS A 108 -0.28 -11.43 -6.60
C HIS A 108 1.23 -11.32 -6.83
N LEU A 109 1.99 -10.96 -5.80
CA LEU A 109 3.45 -10.90 -5.81
C LEU A 109 4.09 -12.21 -5.31
N ALA A 110 3.29 -13.28 -5.18
CA ALA A 110 3.69 -14.57 -4.59
C ALA A 110 4.31 -14.42 -3.19
N TRP A 111 3.87 -13.42 -2.43
CA TRP A 111 4.42 -13.11 -1.12
C TRP A 111 3.45 -13.49 0.01
N GLN A 112 3.91 -14.41 0.85
CA GLN A 112 3.23 -14.82 2.06
C GLN A 112 3.56 -13.87 3.21
N HIS A 113 2.54 -13.41 3.94
CA HIS A 113 2.70 -12.64 5.17
C HIS A 113 1.84 -13.27 6.30
N PRO A 114 2.35 -14.32 6.98
CA PRO A 114 1.57 -15.12 7.93
C PRO A 114 0.90 -14.33 9.07
N PRO A 115 1.51 -13.27 9.65
CA PRO A 115 0.83 -12.45 10.66
C PRO A 115 -0.47 -11.83 10.12
N LEU A 116 -0.42 -11.28 8.91
CA LEU A 116 -1.55 -10.60 8.28
C LEU A 116 -2.66 -11.59 7.90
N GLN A 117 -2.28 -12.78 7.44
CA GLN A 117 -3.23 -13.87 7.15
C GLN A 117 -4.00 -14.31 8.40
N ARG A 118 -3.31 -14.43 9.54
CA ARG A 118 -3.97 -14.75 10.83
C ARG A 118 -4.95 -13.66 11.25
N VAL A 119 -4.55 -12.39 11.14
CA VAL A 119 -5.43 -11.25 11.46
C VAL A 119 -6.67 -11.24 10.57
N MET A 120 -6.52 -11.47 9.26
CA MET A 120 -7.66 -11.52 8.35
C MET A 120 -8.59 -12.68 8.66
N MET A 121 -8.05 -13.87 8.96
CA MET A 121 -8.87 -15.02 9.36
C MET A 121 -9.68 -14.70 10.63
N GLN A 122 -9.05 -14.11 11.65
CA GLN A 122 -9.72 -13.70 12.88
C GLN A 122 -10.83 -12.68 12.62
N ARG A 123 -10.57 -11.68 11.76
CA ARG A 123 -11.58 -10.67 11.38
C ARG A 123 -12.76 -11.29 10.64
N LEU A 124 -12.51 -12.19 9.68
CA LEU A 124 -13.57 -12.90 8.95
C LEU A 124 -14.45 -13.75 9.88
N LEU A 125 -13.83 -14.48 10.81
CA LEU A 125 -14.56 -15.28 11.80
C LEU A 125 -15.42 -14.39 12.72
N ALA A 126 -14.89 -13.25 13.15
CA ALA A 126 -15.63 -12.30 13.97
C ALA A 126 -16.84 -11.69 13.24
N GLU A 127 -16.68 -11.30 11.97
CA GLU A 127 -17.80 -10.79 11.14
C GLU A 127 -18.87 -11.87 10.90
N SER A 128 -18.46 -13.12 10.63
CA SER A 128 -19.40 -14.24 10.49
C SER A 128 -20.22 -14.48 11.76
N ALA A 129 -19.58 -14.45 12.93
CA ALA A 129 -20.27 -14.62 14.21
C ALA A 129 -21.29 -13.50 14.49
N LYS A 130 -20.96 -12.24 14.14
CA LYS A 130 -21.90 -11.11 14.26
C LYS A 130 -23.14 -11.30 13.40
N LEU A 131 -22.97 -11.78 12.17
CA LEU A 131 -24.09 -12.04 11.26
C LEU A 131 -25.02 -13.15 11.78
N GLN A 132 -24.46 -14.16 12.46
CA GLN A 132 -25.23 -15.25 13.06
C GLN A 132 -26.00 -14.84 14.33
N MET A 133 -25.54 -13.82 15.06
CA MET A 133 -26.22 -13.32 16.28
C MET A 133 -27.24 -12.20 15.99
N GLY A 134 -27.19 -11.59 14.81
CA GLY A 134 -28.14 -10.57 14.35
C GLY A 134 -29.33 -11.13 13.56
N GLN A 135 -29.45 -12.45 13.47
CA GLN A 135 -30.59 -13.20 12.93
C GLN A 135 -31.30 -13.94 14.06
#